data_AF-A0A7S3YRR7-F1
#
_entry.id   AF-A0A7S3YRR7-F1
#
_cell.length_a   1.000
_cell.length_b   1.000
_cell.length_c   1.000
_cell.angle_alpha   90.00
_cell.angle_beta   90.00
_cell.angle_gamma   90.00
#
_symmetry.space_group_name_H-M   'P 1'
#
loop_
_entity.id
_entity.type
_entity.pdbx_description
1 polymer ?
#
loop_
_entity_poly.entity_id
_entity_poly.type
_entity_poly.pdbx_seq_one_letter_code
_entity_poly.pdbx_strand_id
1 'polypeptide(L)'
;KNKKNKKNNKKNDENDQNHDDDDDHGGDHGNFLKAWAGISGLQFGLTATWTEAARRNASLADLSRWWSTAPAELAGLAKRKGSLERGKDADFVVWSPDIVTPTDRVFHRHPGSPYAGMPLRGQVRRTYLRGHQVFVHDDAKGPRHPSEEVGACGIVVRRGW
;
A
#
# COMPACT_ATOMS: atom_id res chain seq x y z
N LYS A 1 -59.60 -68.93 -10.02
CA LYS A 1 -59.24 -69.91 -11.09
C LYS A 1 -58.63 -69.15 -12.27
N ASN A 2 -57.37 -69.44 -12.62
CA ASN A 2 -56.71 -69.28 -13.95
C ASN A 2 -56.68 -67.87 -14.58
N LYS A 3 -55.65 -67.42 -15.32
CA LYS A 3 -54.52 -68.09 -15.98
C LYS A 3 -53.47 -67.01 -16.36
N LYS A 4 -52.21 -67.41 -16.19
CA LYS A 4 -50.97 -66.99 -16.86
C LYS A 4 -51.07 -66.16 -18.16
N ASN A 5 -50.06 -65.30 -18.31
CA ASN A 5 -49.03 -65.29 -19.37
C ASN A 5 -48.99 -64.08 -20.33
N LYS A 6 -47.78 -63.51 -20.36
CA LYS A 6 -46.89 -63.31 -21.52
C LYS A 6 -46.74 -61.90 -22.12
N LYS A 7 -45.45 -61.56 -22.22
CA LYS A 7 -44.73 -60.75 -23.23
C LYS A 7 -44.63 -59.25 -22.91
N ASN A 8 -43.45 -58.83 -22.46
CA ASN A 8 -42.30 -58.37 -23.28
C ASN A 8 -42.57 -56.98 -23.85
N ASN A 9 -41.86 -55.95 -23.38
CA ASN A 9 -40.83 -55.34 -24.23
C ASN A 9 -40.02 -54.26 -23.50
N LYS A 10 -38.70 -54.39 -23.66
CA LYS A 10 -37.75 -53.33 -24.03
C LYS A 10 -37.58 -52.11 -23.13
N LYS A 11 -36.31 -52.00 -22.71
CA LYS A 11 -35.47 -50.81 -22.68
C LYS A 11 -35.75 -49.84 -21.54
N ASN A 12 -34.81 -49.71 -20.62
CA ASN A 12 -33.68 -48.80 -20.80
C ASN A 12 -32.58 -49.17 -19.81
N ASP A 13 -31.38 -49.39 -20.35
CA ASP A 13 -30.14 -49.14 -19.63
C ASP A 13 -30.12 -47.66 -19.25
N GLU A 14 -29.71 -47.31 -18.03
CA GLU A 14 -28.93 -46.10 -17.70
C GLU A 14 -28.78 -45.96 -16.17
N ASN A 15 -27.56 -46.26 -15.71
CA ASN A 15 -26.82 -45.75 -14.56
C ASN A 15 -27.59 -45.08 -13.40
N ASP A 16 -27.64 -45.80 -12.28
CA ASP A 16 -27.86 -45.25 -10.95
C ASP A 16 -26.70 -44.31 -10.56
N GLN A 17 -27.09 -43.06 -10.27
CA GLN A 17 -26.63 -42.26 -9.13
C GLN A 17 -25.13 -41.90 -9.07
N ASN A 18 -24.79 -40.77 -9.71
CA ASN A 18 -23.87 -39.79 -9.16
C ASN A 18 -24.36 -38.40 -9.60
N HIS A 19 -25.16 -37.75 -8.77
CA HIS A 19 -25.33 -36.30 -8.78
C HIS A 19 -25.00 -35.84 -7.36
N ASP A 20 -23.71 -35.63 -7.14
CA ASP A 20 -23.23 -34.73 -6.10
C ASP A 20 -23.54 -33.31 -6.61
N ASP A 21 -24.77 -32.88 -6.40
CA ASP A 21 -25.19 -31.50 -6.64
C ASP A 21 -24.64 -30.64 -5.48
N ASP A 22 -23.35 -30.33 -5.56
CA ASP A 22 -22.73 -29.25 -4.78
C ASP A 22 -23.15 -27.89 -5.37
N ASP A 23 -24.42 -27.54 -5.17
CA ASP A 23 -24.95 -26.19 -5.42
C ASP A 23 -24.40 -25.21 -4.35
N ASP A 24 -23.13 -24.83 -4.47
CA ASP A 24 -22.53 -23.73 -3.70
C ASP A 24 -22.95 -22.38 -4.30
N HIS A 25 -24.15 -21.96 -3.95
CA HIS A 25 -24.66 -20.61 -4.19
C HIS A 25 -25.10 -19.96 -2.87
N GLY A 26 -24.22 -19.14 -2.27
CA GLY A 26 -24.71 -18.07 -1.40
C GLY A 26 -23.80 -17.66 -0.26
N GLY A 27 -22.74 -16.91 -0.56
CA GLY A 27 -22.01 -16.13 0.44
C GLY A 27 -20.65 -15.69 -0.08
N ASP A 28 -20.59 -14.53 -0.73
CA ASP A 28 -19.34 -13.87 -1.14
C ASP A 28 -18.55 -13.40 0.10
N HIS A 29 -18.02 -14.36 0.85
CA HIS A 29 -17.11 -14.16 1.96
C HIS A 29 -15.76 -14.68 1.50
N GLY A 30 -14.91 -13.77 1.01
CA GLY A 30 -13.55 -14.09 0.62
C GLY A 30 -12.84 -14.89 1.72
N ASN A 31 -12.38 -16.10 1.39
CA ASN A 31 -11.65 -16.94 2.33
C ASN A 31 -10.22 -16.39 2.52
N PHE A 32 -9.88 -16.00 3.74
CA PHE A 32 -8.53 -15.51 4.10
C PHE A 32 -7.41 -16.47 3.67
N LEU A 33 -7.64 -17.79 3.71
CA LEU A 33 -6.65 -18.80 3.31
C LEU A 33 -6.46 -18.88 1.79
N LYS A 34 -7.43 -18.38 1.01
CA LYS A 34 -7.38 -18.32 -0.46
C LYS A 34 -6.93 -16.95 -0.99
N ALA A 35 -6.83 -15.95 -0.11
CA ALA A 35 -6.43 -14.60 -0.49
C ALA A 35 -4.93 -14.54 -0.80
N TRP A 36 -4.57 -13.76 -1.82
CA TRP A 36 -3.16 -13.45 -2.09
C TRP A 36 -2.64 -12.44 -1.05
N ALA A 37 -1.58 -12.80 -0.32
CA ALA A 37 -1.05 -11.95 0.73
C ALA A 37 -0.27 -10.76 0.14
N GLY A 38 -0.73 -9.54 0.43
CA GLY A 38 0.00 -8.32 0.08
C GLY A 38 -0.71 -7.06 0.57
N ILE A 39 0.03 -6.19 1.29
CA ILE A 39 -0.48 -4.88 1.74
C ILE A 39 0.11 -3.80 0.83
N SER A 40 -0.75 -3.11 0.07
CA SER A 40 -0.39 -1.87 -0.61
C SER A 40 -0.26 -0.72 0.40
N GLY A 41 0.92 -0.63 1.01
CA GLY A 41 1.17 0.27 2.14
C GLY A 41 2.34 1.22 1.98
N LEU A 42 3.11 1.17 0.88
CA LEU A 42 4.37 1.92 0.76
C LEU A 42 4.18 3.44 0.95
N GLN A 43 3.13 4.00 0.35
CA GLN A 43 2.80 5.42 0.47
C GLN A 43 2.46 5.83 1.91
N PHE A 44 1.88 4.92 2.70
CA PHE A 44 1.36 5.22 4.04
C PHE A 44 2.26 4.70 5.16
N GLY A 45 3.28 3.91 4.86
CA GLY A 45 4.09 3.21 5.86
C GLY A 45 4.72 4.13 6.90
N LEU A 46 5.26 5.28 6.47
CA LEU A 46 5.86 6.27 7.37
C LEU A 46 4.82 6.89 8.31
N THR A 47 3.68 7.33 7.76
CA THR A 47 2.54 7.90 8.48
C THR A 47 1.92 6.88 9.45
N ALA A 48 1.70 5.65 9.02
CA ALA A 48 1.19 4.57 9.87
C ALA A 48 2.18 4.26 11.01
N THR A 49 3.48 4.23 10.74
CA THR A 49 4.49 3.99 11.77
C THR A 49 4.53 5.16 12.76
N TRP A 50 4.50 6.40 12.30
CA TRP A 50 4.50 7.57 13.17
C TRP A 50 3.26 7.62 14.07
N THR A 51 2.09 7.25 13.53
CA THR A 51 0.83 7.19 14.30
C THR A 51 0.99 6.37 15.58
N GLU A 52 1.53 5.16 15.45
CA GLU A 52 1.72 4.26 16.58
C GLU A 52 2.97 4.59 17.40
N ALA A 53 4.04 5.06 16.77
CA ALA A 53 5.29 5.44 17.44
C ALA A 53 5.09 6.66 18.36
N ALA A 54 4.41 7.70 17.87
CA ALA A 54 4.08 8.89 18.64
C ALA A 54 3.18 8.55 19.83
N ARG A 55 2.22 7.63 19.67
CA ARG A 55 1.37 7.12 20.77
C ARG A 55 2.18 6.44 21.87
N ARG A 56 3.35 5.90 21.54
CA ARG A 56 4.30 5.25 22.46
C ARG A 56 5.45 6.19 22.88
N ASN A 57 5.30 7.49 22.67
CA ASN A 57 6.30 8.52 23.01
C ASN A 57 7.64 8.36 22.28
N ALA A 58 7.68 7.74 21.10
CA ALA A 58 8.86 7.74 20.26
C ALA A 58 9.11 9.13 19.67
N SER A 59 10.38 9.48 19.48
CA SER A 59 10.79 10.75 18.89
C SER A 59 10.90 10.68 17.36
N LEU A 60 10.98 11.85 16.70
CA LEU A 60 11.33 11.90 15.27
C LEU A 60 12.76 11.37 15.00
N ALA A 61 13.66 11.46 15.98
CA ALA A 61 15.00 10.87 15.87
C ALA A 61 14.92 9.33 15.84
N ASP A 62 14.03 8.73 16.63
CA ASP A 62 13.77 7.28 16.56
C ASP A 62 13.23 6.88 15.20
N LEU A 63 12.27 7.65 14.67
CA LEU A 63 11.71 7.41 13.35
C LEU A 63 12.78 7.51 12.26
N SER A 64 13.62 8.56 12.29
CA SER A 64 14.74 8.74 11.36
C SER A 64 15.73 7.59 11.43
N ARG A 65 16.04 7.09 12.63
CA ARG A 65 16.92 5.94 12.81
C ARG A 65 16.32 4.68 12.18
N TRP A 66 15.05 4.38 12.45
CA TRP A 66 14.38 3.18 11.94
C TRP A 66 14.16 3.21 10.43
N TRP A 67 13.80 4.37 9.87
CA TRP A 67 13.42 4.51 8.45
C TRP A 67 14.57 4.94 7.53
N SER A 68 15.69 5.42 8.07
CA SER A 68 16.78 5.97 7.27
C SER A 68 18.14 5.42 7.68
N THR A 69 18.56 5.65 8.92
CA THR A 69 19.93 5.33 9.36
C THR A 69 20.20 3.83 9.38
N ALA A 70 19.39 3.05 10.10
CA ALA A 70 19.60 1.61 10.23
C ALA A 70 19.46 0.86 8.88
N PRO A 71 18.48 1.17 8.00
CA PRO A 71 18.45 0.60 6.66
C PRO A 71 19.67 0.95 5.79
N ALA A 72 20.18 2.18 5.89
CA ALA A 72 21.37 2.59 5.15
C ALA A 72 22.62 1.86 5.64
N GLU A 73 22.76 1.63 6.94
CA GLU A 73 23.83 0.81 7.51
C GLU A 73 23.74 -0.63 7.04
N LEU A 74 22.55 -1.24 7.16
CA LEU A 74 22.29 -2.60 6.72
C LEU A 74 22.60 -2.81 5.22
N ALA A 75 22.27 -1.84 4.39
CA ALA A 75 22.50 -1.88 2.95
C ALA A 75 23.93 -1.45 2.53
N GLY A 76 24.81 -1.10 3.47
CA GLY A 76 26.17 -0.63 3.17
C GLY A 76 26.23 0.77 2.53
N LEU A 77 25.18 1.57 2.67
CA LEU A 77 25.02 2.91 2.09
C LEU A 77 25.26 4.06 3.09
N ALA A 78 25.59 3.77 4.35
CA ALA A 78 25.74 4.76 5.43
C ALA A 78 26.73 5.91 5.14
N LYS A 79 27.71 5.68 4.25
CA LYS A 79 28.65 6.73 3.78
C LYS A 79 27.95 7.84 2.97
N ARG A 80 26.80 7.53 2.35
CA ARG A 80 26.11 8.45 1.43
C ARG A 80 24.65 8.73 1.80
N LYS A 81 23.98 7.84 2.53
CA LYS A 81 22.55 7.95 2.88
C LYS A 81 22.32 7.67 4.36
N GLY A 82 21.10 7.93 4.82
CA GLY A 82 20.66 7.55 6.16
C GLY A 82 20.75 8.66 7.21
N SER A 83 21.35 9.81 6.90
CA SER A 83 21.41 10.97 7.80
C SER A 83 21.64 12.29 7.07
N LEU A 84 21.33 13.39 7.75
CA LEU A 84 21.54 14.76 7.30
C LEU A 84 22.91 15.27 7.76
N GLU A 85 23.94 14.98 6.98
CA GLU A 85 25.32 15.37 7.27
C GLU A 85 26.00 15.93 6.01
N ARG A 86 27.00 16.79 6.21
CA ARG A 86 27.81 17.31 5.10
C ARG A 86 28.48 16.14 4.35
N GLY A 87 28.45 16.19 3.02
CA GLY A 87 29.04 15.16 2.16
C GLY A 87 28.13 13.96 1.86
N LYS A 88 26.94 13.87 2.48
CA LYS A 88 25.92 12.86 2.14
C LYS A 88 24.97 13.38 1.06
N ASP A 89 24.26 12.46 0.41
CA ASP A 89 23.22 12.81 -0.56
C ASP A 89 22.12 13.61 0.16
N ALA A 90 21.67 14.71 -0.45
CA ALA A 90 20.58 15.54 0.08
C ALA A 90 19.20 14.88 -0.16
N ASP A 91 18.98 13.76 0.52
CA ASP A 91 17.76 12.96 0.50
C ASP A 91 17.00 13.17 1.81
N PHE A 92 15.86 13.87 1.75
CA PHE A 92 15.07 14.16 2.94
C PHE A 92 13.61 14.45 2.62
N VAL A 93 12.79 14.42 3.66
CA VAL A 93 11.38 14.79 3.59
C VAL A 93 11.10 15.99 4.49
N VAL A 94 10.17 16.83 4.06
CA VAL A 94 9.54 17.85 4.92
C VAL A 94 8.31 17.21 5.53
N TRP A 95 8.23 17.22 6.86
CA TRP A 95 7.26 16.45 7.63
C TRP A 95 6.38 17.36 8.48
N SER A 96 5.06 17.17 8.41
CA SER A 96 4.12 17.67 9.43
C SER A 96 3.75 16.49 10.34
N PRO A 97 3.76 16.64 11.68
CA PRO A 97 3.38 15.57 12.62
C PRO A 97 1.87 15.51 12.92
N ASP A 98 1.07 16.36 12.27
CA ASP A 98 -0.35 16.57 12.58
C ASP A 98 -1.22 15.38 12.19
N ILE A 99 -2.45 15.31 12.72
CA ILE A 99 -3.42 14.28 12.33
C ILE A 99 -3.88 14.57 10.89
N VAL A 100 -3.88 13.53 10.06
CA VAL A 100 -4.36 13.55 8.69
C VAL A 100 -5.18 12.30 8.41
N THR A 101 -6.24 12.45 7.62
CA THR A 101 -6.96 11.31 7.05
C THR A 101 -6.45 11.13 5.63
N PRO A 102 -5.78 10.01 5.29
CA PRO A 102 -5.30 9.77 3.95
C PRO A 102 -6.42 9.91 2.92
N THR A 103 -6.16 10.70 1.88
CA THR A 103 -7.05 10.87 0.74
C THR A 103 -7.13 9.59 -0.10
N ASP A 104 -8.16 9.52 -0.93
CA ASP A 104 -8.38 8.55 -2.00
C ASP A 104 -7.30 8.54 -3.10
N ARG A 105 -6.49 9.60 -3.21
CA ARG A 105 -5.40 9.67 -4.19
C ARG A 105 -4.21 8.80 -3.79
N VAL A 106 -4.18 7.57 -4.31
CA VAL A 106 -3.10 6.62 -4.12
C VAL A 106 -2.31 6.37 -5.40
N PHE A 107 -0.98 6.32 -5.31
CA PHE A 107 -0.10 6.16 -6.47
C PHE A 107 0.27 4.72 -6.80
N HIS A 108 -0.20 3.76 -6.00
CA HIS A 108 0.00 2.35 -6.34
C HIS A 108 -0.92 1.92 -7.48
N ARG A 109 -0.50 0.89 -8.23
CA ARG A 109 -1.24 0.39 -9.39
C ARG A 109 -2.65 -0.08 -9.05
N HIS A 110 -2.87 -0.58 -7.83
CA HIS A 110 -4.14 -1.12 -7.37
C HIS A 110 -4.66 -0.29 -6.19
N PRO A 111 -5.73 0.50 -6.35
CA PRO A 111 -6.10 1.60 -5.44
C PRO A 111 -6.45 1.18 -4.01
N GLY A 112 -6.65 -0.11 -3.72
CA GLY A 112 -6.91 -0.58 -2.36
C GLY A 112 -5.74 -0.35 -1.40
N SER A 113 -6.03 0.25 -0.25
CA SER A 113 -5.11 0.31 0.89
C SER A 113 -5.87 0.05 2.19
N PRO A 114 -5.33 -0.73 3.14
CA PRO A 114 -5.97 -0.90 4.44
C PRO A 114 -5.98 0.40 5.27
N TYR A 115 -5.18 1.40 4.88
CA TYR A 115 -5.07 2.67 5.58
C TYR A 115 -6.06 3.74 5.08
N ALA A 116 -6.81 3.46 4.00
CA ALA A 116 -7.75 4.42 3.44
C ALA A 116 -8.86 4.75 4.44
N GLY A 117 -9.12 6.04 4.65
CA GLY A 117 -10.16 6.53 5.57
C GLY A 117 -9.82 6.43 7.06
N MET A 118 -8.66 5.86 7.45
CA MET A 118 -8.24 5.83 8.84
C MET A 118 -7.60 7.16 9.27
N PRO A 119 -7.93 7.70 10.46
CA PRO A 119 -7.22 8.86 10.98
C PRO A 119 -5.80 8.45 11.37
N LEU A 120 -4.81 8.97 10.65
CA LEU A 120 -3.39 8.73 10.93
C LEU A 120 -2.72 10.02 11.38
N ARG A 121 -1.50 9.92 11.91
CA ARG A 121 -0.65 11.07 12.24
C ARG A 121 0.50 11.13 11.27
N GLY A 122 0.82 12.34 10.86
CA GLY A 122 2.01 12.64 10.12
C GLY A 122 1.80 12.66 8.61
N GLN A 123 2.35 13.67 7.94
CA GLN A 123 2.26 13.80 6.50
C GLN A 123 3.57 14.29 5.89
N VAL A 124 3.99 13.61 4.82
CA VAL A 124 5.06 14.09 3.95
C VAL A 124 4.52 15.26 3.13
N ARG A 125 5.06 16.45 3.38
CA ARG A 125 4.73 17.67 2.63
C ARG A 125 5.55 17.80 1.36
N ARG A 126 6.83 17.41 1.42
CA ARG A 126 7.76 17.46 0.29
C ARG A 126 8.78 16.34 0.42
N THR A 127 9.28 15.85 -0.73
CA THR A 127 10.41 14.91 -0.77
C THR A 127 11.49 15.46 -1.68
N TYR A 128 12.72 15.42 -1.19
CA TYR A 128 13.92 15.79 -1.92
C TYR A 128 14.79 14.54 -2.13
N LEU A 129 15.30 14.38 -3.35
CA LEU A 129 16.21 13.32 -3.75
C LEU A 129 17.43 13.96 -4.40
N ARG A 130 18.59 13.82 -3.76
CA ARG A 130 19.87 14.41 -4.16
C ARG A 130 19.75 15.91 -4.41
N GLY A 131 19.00 16.60 -3.55
CA GLY A 131 18.75 18.04 -3.62
C GLY A 131 17.64 18.46 -4.57
N HIS A 132 17.04 17.55 -5.34
CA HIS A 132 15.92 17.86 -6.23
C HIS A 132 14.58 17.52 -5.58
N GLN A 133 13.64 18.48 -5.56
CA GLN A 133 12.27 18.19 -5.14
C GLN A 133 11.64 17.22 -6.15
N VAL A 134 11.12 16.09 -5.66
CA VAL A 134 10.48 15.03 -6.47
C VAL A 134 9.02 14.79 -6.11
N PHE A 135 8.55 15.37 -5.00
CA PHE A 135 7.18 15.23 -4.54
C PHE A 135 6.76 16.46 -3.74
N VAL A 136 5.49 16.83 -3.87
CA VAL A 136 4.82 17.84 -3.04
C VAL A 136 3.40 17.40 -2.70
N HIS A 137 2.97 17.71 -1.47
CA HIS A 137 1.60 17.60 -1.01
C HIS A 137 1.07 19.00 -0.68
N ASP A 138 0.09 19.43 -1.45
CA ASP A 138 -0.59 20.72 -1.30
C ASP A 138 -1.92 20.52 -0.56
N ASP A 139 -2.26 21.42 0.37
CA ASP A 139 -3.48 21.26 1.18
C ASP A 139 -4.76 21.31 0.34
N ALA A 140 -4.77 22.07 -0.76
CA ALA A 140 -5.93 22.20 -1.62
C ALA A 140 -5.96 21.15 -2.75
N LYS A 141 -4.79 20.71 -3.22
CA LYS A 141 -4.65 19.86 -4.42
C LYS A 141 -4.17 18.43 -4.13
N GLY A 142 -3.82 18.14 -2.88
CA GLY A 142 -3.30 16.84 -2.45
C GLY A 142 -1.91 16.52 -3.02
N PRO A 143 -1.55 15.24 -3.11
CA PRO A 143 -0.21 14.82 -3.51
C PRO A 143 0.01 14.87 -5.03
N ARG A 144 1.21 15.29 -5.48
CA ARG A 144 1.50 15.55 -6.90
C ARG A 144 3.00 15.68 -7.22
N HIS A 145 3.34 15.63 -8.50
CA HIS A 145 4.70 15.88 -8.98
C HIS A 145 5.01 17.40 -8.98
N PRO A 146 6.23 17.83 -8.63
CA PRO A 146 6.59 19.26 -8.55
C PRO A 146 6.42 20.04 -9.85
N SER A 147 6.58 19.40 -11.01
CA SER A 147 6.39 20.07 -12.31
C SER A 147 4.95 20.53 -12.53
N GLU A 148 3.97 20.00 -11.79
CA GLU A 148 2.59 20.43 -11.90
C GLU A 148 2.31 21.71 -11.09
N GLU A 149 3.25 22.18 -10.24
CA GLU A 149 3.20 23.42 -9.44
C GLU A 149 3.31 24.71 -10.27
N VAL A 150 3.09 24.61 -11.60
CA VAL A 150 3.27 25.71 -12.55
C VAL A 150 2.53 26.97 -12.07
N GLY A 151 3.34 27.91 -11.60
CA GLY A 151 2.95 29.11 -10.86
C GLY A 151 4.07 29.63 -9.96
N ALA A 152 4.94 28.77 -9.42
CA ALA A 152 6.09 29.20 -8.63
C ALA A 152 7.34 29.45 -9.50
N CYS A 153 7.65 30.73 -9.70
CA CYS A 153 8.91 31.24 -10.21
C CYS A 153 10.12 30.79 -9.34
N GLY A 154 11.23 30.40 -9.98
CA GLY A 154 12.59 30.26 -9.40
C GLY A 154 12.82 29.02 -8.51
N ILE A 155 13.85 28.19 -8.65
CA ILE A 155 15.22 28.36 -9.12
C ILE A 155 15.69 27.03 -9.74
N VAL A 156 16.28 27.10 -10.93
CA VAL A 156 17.18 26.06 -11.45
C VAL A 156 18.51 26.22 -10.71
N VAL A 157 18.84 25.31 -9.78
CA VAL A 157 20.24 25.18 -9.33
C VAL A 157 20.96 24.28 -10.33
N ARG A 158 21.75 24.89 -11.21
CA ARG A 158 22.72 24.17 -12.04
C ARG A 158 23.79 23.55 -11.15
N ARG A 159 24.28 22.39 -11.60
CA ARG A 159 25.39 21.61 -11.05
C ARG A 159 26.61 22.46 -10.69
N GLY A 160 27.24 22.09 -9.57
CA GLY A 160 28.61 22.43 -9.25
C GLY A 160 28.77 22.48 -7.73
N TRP A 161 29.21 21.37 -7.13
CA TRP A 161 30.39 21.18 -6.27
C TRP A 161 30.55 19.67 -6.05
#